data_AF-A0A8J3YX28-F1
#
_entry.id   AF-A0A8J3YX28-F1
#
_cell.length_a   1.000
_cell.length_b   1.000
_cell.length_c   1.000
_cell.angle_alpha   90.00
_cell.angle_beta   90.00
_cell.angle_gamma   90.00
#
_symmetry.space_group_name_H-M   'P 1'
#
loop_
_entity.id
_entity.type
_entity.pdbx_description
1 polymer ?
#
loop_
_entity_poly.entity_id
_entity_poly.type
_entity_poly.pdbx_seq_one_letter_code
_entity_poly.pdbx_strand_id
1 'polypeptide(L)'
;MQSLADGAPGIALPHIVRARAGRAGWAPVHEYAKAMTREPVHAHPETTTLFRGAPAVAYALHTAGHPAYAAALARLDHSIEHVTRARLDAAHRRIGRGQIAQAREYDLISGLTGLGAYLLHRQHRDLLRDVLTYLVRLTAPISADGEALPGWWATGSPDRRQSPRWDDGHAGFGMAHGIAGPLALLSAAMRRGVIVTGHDQAITTMCTWLETWSTGHGEHTSWPEVISRDELRDGAAADPGPHRPSWCYGVPGIARAIQSAGIAVGDPPRARAAEQALLGCLTDARQLAHLTDPGLCHGWAGLIHTTRRAAADATSGDLAAAADSAAQMMHLHLRHHGQPVTDGLLDGSAGVALAATTDTGTDGSGGPFWDTCLLTI
;
A
#
# COMPACT_ATOMS: atom_id res chain seq x y z
N MET A 1 -7.15 16.07 -11.48
CA MET A 1 -6.52 17.12 -10.62
C MET A 1 -6.35 16.66 -9.17
N GLN A 2 -7.42 16.32 -8.42
CA GLN A 2 -7.35 15.89 -7.01
C GLN A 2 -7.08 14.38 -6.85
N SER A 3 -5.96 13.92 -7.40
CA SER A 3 -5.55 12.51 -7.36
C SER A 3 -4.11 12.40 -6.86
N LEU A 4 -3.89 11.53 -5.88
CA LEU A 4 -2.53 11.25 -5.40
C LEU A 4 -1.78 10.36 -6.39
N ALA A 5 -2.49 9.52 -7.15
CA ALA A 5 -1.87 8.58 -8.07
C ALA A 5 -1.29 9.25 -9.33
N ASP A 6 -2.03 10.18 -9.92
CA ASP A 6 -1.76 10.75 -11.24
C ASP A 6 -2.06 12.27 -11.35
N GLY A 7 -2.41 12.91 -10.22
CA GLY A 7 -2.81 14.31 -10.17
C GLY A 7 -1.83 15.22 -9.44
N ALA A 8 -2.24 16.48 -9.29
CA ALA A 8 -1.44 17.53 -8.66
C ALA A 8 -0.92 17.16 -7.25
N PRO A 9 -1.69 16.48 -6.36
CA PRO A 9 -1.16 16.00 -5.10
C PRO A 9 0.06 15.08 -5.24
N GLY A 10 0.02 14.10 -6.15
CA GLY A 10 1.13 13.17 -6.40
C GLY A 10 2.33 13.86 -7.03
N ILE A 11 2.08 14.70 -8.05
CA ILE A 11 3.11 15.47 -8.76
C ILE A 11 3.82 16.46 -7.82
N ALA A 12 3.13 16.98 -6.80
CA ALA A 12 3.71 17.89 -5.82
C ALA A 12 4.75 17.22 -4.89
N LEU A 13 4.67 15.90 -4.66
CA LEU A 13 5.49 15.22 -3.65
C LEU A 13 7.01 15.33 -3.88
N PRO A 14 7.56 15.11 -5.09
CA PRO A 14 8.99 15.35 -5.34
C PRO A 14 9.41 16.80 -5.06
N HIS A 15 8.57 17.78 -5.39
CA HIS A 15 8.84 19.19 -5.11
C HIS A 15 8.82 19.47 -3.61
N ILE A 16 7.89 18.86 -2.88
CA ILE A 16 7.80 18.95 -1.42
C ILE A 16 9.06 18.38 -0.77
N VAL A 17 9.47 17.16 -1.15
CA VAL A 17 10.66 16.50 -0.60
C VAL A 17 11.91 17.36 -0.84
N ARG A 18 12.07 17.90 -2.06
CA ARG A 18 13.19 18.79 -2.38
C ARG A 18 13.16 20.11 -1.61
N ALA A 19 11.99 20.72 -1.44
CA ALA A 19 11.84 21.98 -0.70
C ALA A 19 12.15 21.79 0.80
N ARG A 20 11.63 20.71 1.40
CA ARG A 20 11.93 20.36 2.80
C ARG A 20 13.41 20.09 3.04
N ALA A 21 14.09 19.47 2.08
CA ALA A 21 15.53 19.24 2.13
C ALA A 21 16.38 20.49 1.83
N GLY A 22 15.78 21.66 1.61
CA GLY A 22 16.50 22.89 1.23
C GLY A 22 17.14 22.84 -0.17
N ARG A 23 16.78 21.85 -0.99
CA ARG A 23 17.32 21.62 -2.35
C ARG A 23 16.54 22.34 -3.45
N ALA A 24 15.42 22.98 -3.10
CA ALA A 24 14.57 23.77 -3.99
C ALA A 24 13.74 24.79 -3.17
N GLY A 25 13.19 25.80 -3.84
CA GLY A 25 12.26 26.74 -3.22
C GLY A 25 10.83 26.18 -3.11
N TRP A 26 9.99 26.85 -2.31
CA TRP A 26 8.59 26.49 -2.09
C TRP A 26 7.63 26.89 -3.22
N ALA A 27 8.06 27.72 -4.18
CA ALA A 27 7.19 28.23 -5.24
C ALA A 27 6.47 27.13 -6.05
N PRO A 28 7.14 26.05 -6.53
CA PRO A 28 6.43 24.96 -7.21
C PRO A 28 5.40 24.27 -6.31
N VAL A 29 5.70 24.10 -5.01
CA VAL A 29 4.78 23.49 -4.06
C VAL A 29 3.52 24.35 -3.90
N HIS A 30 3.66 25.67 -3.82
CA HIS A 30 2.53 26.59 -3.73
C HIS A 30 1.67 26.59 -4.99
N GLU A 31 2.27 26.48 -6.17
CA GLU A 31 1.53 26.39 -7.43
C GLU A 31 0.69 25.11 -7.50
N TYR A 32 1.25 23.95 -7.11
CA TYR A 32 0.46 22.72 -7.02
C TYR A 32 -0.60 22.76 -5.93
N ALA A 33 -0.30 23.39 -4.78
CA ALA A 33 -1.30 23.59 -3.72
C ALA A 33 -2.49 24.39 -4.23
N LYS A 34 -2.25 25.50 -4.94
CA LYS A 34 -3.32 26.28 -5.60
C LYS A 34 -4.06 25.45 -6.64
N ALA A 35 -3.35 24.69 -7.47
CA ALA A 35 -3.95 23.88 -8.53
C ALA A 35 -4.90 22.80 -7.96
N MET A 36 -4.47 22.09 -6.91
CA MET A 36 -5.28 21.01 -6.30
C MET A 36 -6.48 21.52 -5.50
N THR A 37 -6.47 22.80 -5.07
CA THR A 37 -7.57 23.44 -4.34
C THR A 37 -8.33 24.49 -5.16
N ARG A 38 -8.09 24.59 -6.47
CA ARG A 38 -8.74 25.60 -7.35
C ARG A 38 -10.24 25.38 -7.47
N GLU A 39 -10.65 24.13 -7.44
CA GLU A 39 -12.05 23.69 -7.49
C GLU A 39 -12.43 23.09 -6.12
N PRO A 40 -13.74 23.03 -5.78
CA PRO A 40 -14.19 22.38 -4.56
C PRO A 40 -13.57 20.98 -4.39
N VAL A 41 -13.05 20.71 -3.19
CA VAL A 41 -12.38 19.43 -2.93
C VAL A 41 -13.42 18.34 -2.74
N HIS A 42 -13.33 17.30 -3.58
CA HIS A 42 -14.23 16.17 -3.55
C HIS A 42 -14.11 15.40 -2.23
N ALA A 43 -15.24 15.21 -1.52
CA ALA A 43 -15.29 14.53 -0.23
C ALA A 43 -16.53 13.63 -0.07
N HIS A 44 -17.08 13.07 -1.15
CA HIS A 44 -18.22 12.16 -1.06
C HIS A 44 -17.79 10.76 -0.56
N PRO A 45 -18.49 10.12 0.40
CA PRO A 45 -18.06 8.85 1.01
C PRO A 45 -17.85 7.67 0.03
N GLU A 46 -18.61 7.61 -1.06
CA GLU A 46 -18.53 6.49 -2.02
C GLU A 46 -17.36 6.58 -3.00
N THR A 47 -16.79 7.76 -3.18
CA THR A 47 -15.82 8.03 -4.26
C THR A 47 -14.51 8.61 -3.73
N THR A 48 -14.48 9.02 -2.45
CA THR A 48 -13.28 9.52 -1.76
C THR A 48 -12.43 8.37 -1.25
N THR A 49 -11.14 8.42 -1.55
CA THR A 49 -10.13 7.44 -1.14
C THR A 49 -8.85 8.16 -0.74
N LEU A 50 -7.85 7.44 -0.22
CA LEU A 50 -6.50 8.01 -0.04
C LEU A 50 -5.98 8.66 -1.34
N PHE A 51 -6.24 8.00 -2.47
CA PHE A 51 -5.72 8.41 -3.77
C PHE A 51 -6.63 9.38 -4.53
N ARG A 52 -7.82 9.73 -4.01
CA ARG A 52 -8.77 10.61 -4.69
C ARG A 52 -9.55 11.51 -3.72
N GLY A 53 -9.57 12.81 -4.01
CA GLY A 53 -10.36 13.81 -3.27
C GLY A 53 -9.63 14.36 -2.05
N ALA A 54 -10.39 14.64 -0.97
CA ALA A 54 -9.89 15.32 0.22
C ALA A 54 -8.66 14.67 0.87
N PRO A 55 -8.59 13.33 1.08
CA PRO A 55 -7.39 12.70 1.63
C PRO A 55 -6.17 12.88 0.75
N ALA A 56 -6.29 12.81 -0.59
CA ALA A 56 -5.16 13.00 -1.51
C ALA A 56 -4.56 14.40 -1.37
N VAL A 57 -5.42 15.43 -1.36
CA VAL A 57 -5.00 16.83 -1.16
C VAL A 57 -4.37 17.00 0.22
N ALA A 58 -5.04 16.52 1.26
CA ALA A 58 -4.56 16.66 2.64
C ALA A 58 -3.23 15.92 2.85
N TYR A 59 -3.03 14.76 2.22
CA TYR A 59 -1.78 14.01 2.25
C TYR A 59 -0.60 14.84 1.75
N ALA A 60 -0.72 15.45 0.57
CA ALA A 60 0.33 16.30 -0.01
C ALA A 60 0.59 17.54 0.86
N LEU A 61 -0.46 18.22 1.33
CA LEU A 61 -0.32 19.40 2.18
C LEU A 61 0.28 19.07 3.57
N HIS A 62 -0.06 17.91 4.14
CA HIS A 62 0.51 17.45 5.39
C HIS A 62 1.98 17.04 5.21
N THR A 63 2.29 16.32 4.14
CA THR A 63 3.68 15.98 3.77
C THR A 63 4.53 17.25 3.61
N ALA A 64 3.97 18.33 3.09
CA ALA A 64 4.66 19.62 3.01
C ALA A 64 5.05 20.19 4.38
N GLY A 65 4.24 19.98 5.42
CA GLY A 65 4.54 20.46 6.78
C GLY A 65 4.68 21.99 6.88
N HIS A 66 4.15 22.73 5.90
CA HIS A 66 4.32 24.18 5.80
C HIS A 66 3.17 24.92 6.52
N PRO A 67 3.44 25.92 7.37
CA PRO A 67 2.40 26.62 8.17
C PRO A 67 1.26 27.22 7.34
N ALA A 68 1.54 27.67 6.13
CA ALA A 68 0.54 28.23 5.20
C ALA A 68 -0.64 27.28 4.90
N TYR A 69 -0.47 25.97 5.10
CA TYR A 69 -1.50 24.97 4.79
C TYR A 69 -2.34 24.55 6.01
N ALA A 70 -2.03 25.04 7.20
CA ALA A 70 -2.70 24.61 8.44
C ALA A 70 -4.23 24.81 8.41
N ALA A 71 -4.70 25.96 7.91
CA ALA A 71 -6.14 26.23 7.82
C ALA A 71 -6.86 25.35 6.78
N ALA A 72 -6.19 25.02 5.66
CA ALA A 72 -6.73 24.12 4.66
C ALA A 72 -6.82 22.69 5.20
N LEU A 73 -5.76 22.23 5.89
CA LEU A 73 -5.72 20.92 6.54
C LEU A 73 -6.85 20.76 7.57
N ALA A 74 -7.06 21.75 8.44
CA ALA A 74 -8.14 21.69 9.44
C ALA A 74 -9.54 21.52 8.82
N ARG A 75 -9.81 22.17 7.67
CA ARG A 75 -11.07 22.00 6.94
C ARG A 75 -11.19 20.62 6.29
N LEU A 76 -10.11 20.14 5.68
CA LEU A 76 -10.07 18.82 5.06
C LEU A 76 -10.24 17.71 6.09
N ASP A 77 -9.63 17.85 7.27
CA ASP A 77 -9.71 16.87 8.36
C ASP A 77 -11.17 16.61 8.77
N HIS A 78 -12.01 17.64 8.85
CA HIS A 78 -13.44 17.48 9.16
C HIS A 78 -14.19 16.67 8.09
N SER A 79 -13.93 16.95 6.80
CA SER A 79 -14.54 16.19 5.70
C SER A 79 -14.05 14.73 5.65
N ILE A 80 -12.76 14.51 5.93
CA ILE A 80 -12.15 13.18 5.95
C ILE A 80 -12.71 12.36 7.13
N GLU A 81 -12.90 13.00 8.29
CA GLU A 81 -13.57 12.35 9.42
C GLU A 81 -14.98 11.90 9.05
N HIS A 82 -15.79 12.78 8.45
CA HIS A 82 -17.15 12.43 8.02
C HIS A 82 -17.16 11.25 7.03
N VAL A 83 -16.30 11.30 6.00
CA VAL A 83 -16.15 10.21 5.03
C VAL A 83 -15.77 8.90 5.70
N THR A 84 -14.78 8.94 6.59
CA THR A 84 -14.25 7.74 7.23
C THR A 84 -15.31 7.11 8.13
N ARG A 85 -16.01 7.90 8.95
CA ARG A 85 -17.09 7.42 9.82
C ARG A 85 -18.24 6.81 9.02
N ALA A 86 -18.70 7.48 7.96
CA ALA A 86 -19.76 6.95 7.11
C ALA A 86 -19.41 5.59 6.48
N ARG A 87 -18.14 5.41 6.07
CA ARG A 87 -17.64 4.16 5.51
C ARG A 87 -17.48 3.07 6.57
N LEU A 88 -16.99 3.41 7.76
CA LEU A 88 -16.92 2.49 8.90
C LEU A 88 -18.31 1.99 9.31
N ASP A 89 -19.29 2.89 9.39
CA ASP A 89 -20.67 2.53 9.71
C ASP A 89 -21.26 1.56 8.68
N ALA A 90 -21.01 1.80 7.38
CA ALA A 90 -21.44 0.90 6.32
C ALA A 90 -20.77 -0.48 6.44
N ALA A 91 -19.46 -0.51 6.67
CA ALA A 91 -18.70 -1.74 6.80
C ALA A 91 -19.10 -2.54 8.05
N HIS A 92 -19.36 -1.87 9.18
CA HIS A 92 -19.85 -2.51 10.39
C HIS A 92 -21.27 -3.07 10.24
N ARG A 93 -22.16 -2.36 9.53
CA ARG A 93 -23.50 -2.89 9.19
C ARG A 93 -23.41 -4.11 8.30
N ARG A 94 -22.51 -4.12 7.30
CA ARG A 94 -22.26 -5.30 6.45
C ARG A 94 -21.82 -6.49 7.30
N ILE A 95 -20.81 -6.32 8.16
CA ILE A 95 -20.34 -7.39 9.07
C ILE A 95 -21.50 -7.89 9.94
N GLY A 96 -22.29 -6.98 10.52
CA GLY A 96 -23.44 -7.35 11.35
C GLY A 96 -24.55 -8.12 10.62
N ARG A 97 -24.58 -8.05 9.29
CA ARG A 97 -25.50 -8.81 8.43
C ARG A 97 -24.89 -10.10 7.87
N GLY A 98 -23.63 -10.41 8.21
CA GLY A 98 -22.92 -11.58 7.67
C GLY A 98 -22.67 -11.51 6.16
N GLN A 99 -22.60 -10.31 5.57
CA GLN A 99 -22.45 -10.13 4.13
C GLN A 99 -20.98 -10.11 3.69
N ILE A 100 -20.70 -10.68 2.52
CA ILE A 100 -19.39 -10.67 1.86
C ILE A 100 -18.98 -9.22 1.54
N ALA A 101 -17.70 -8.89 1.70
CA ALA A 101 -17.17 -7.56 1.43
C ALA A 101 -17.00 -7.30 -0.08
N GLN A 102 -16.76 -6.05 -0.44
CA GLN A 102 -16.09 -5.71 -1.71
C GLN A 102 -14.64 -5.35 -1.38
N ALA A 103 -13.67 -5.69 -2.24
CA ALA A 103 -12.26 -5.33 -2.01
C ALA A 103 -12.07 -3.82 -1.75
N ARG A 104 -12.81 -2.98 -2.49
CA ARG A 104 -12.83 -1.52 -2.32
C ARG A 104 -13.34 -1.02 -0.96
N GLU A 105 -13.92 -1.89 -0.13
CA GLU A 105 -14.29 -1.56 1.24
C GLU A 105 -13.03 -1.45 2.11
N TYR A 106 -12.12 -2.42 2.01
CA TYR A 106 -10.99 -2.58 2.91
C TYR A 106 -9.63 -2.25 2.32
N ASP A 107 -9.46 -2.30 1.00
CA ASP A 107 -8.13 -2.22 0.37
C ASP A 107 -7.38 -0.88 0.56
N LEU A 108 -6.11 -0.84 0.14
CA LEU A 108 -5.27 0.34 0.27
C LEU A 108 -5.68 1.46 -0.71
N ILE A 109 -5.97 1.12 -1.96
CA ILE A 109 -6.18 2.14 -3.01
C ILE A 109 -7.53 2.85 -2.88
N SER A 110 -8.58 2.09 -2.55
CA SER A 110 -9.97 2.53 -2.52
C SER A 110 -10.57 2.47 -1.11
N GLY A 111 -10.07 1.60 -0.26
CA GLY A 111 -10.65 1.16 1.00
C GLY A 111 -10.33 1.99 2.23
N LEU A 112 -10.82 1.47 3.36
CA LEU A 112 -10.56 1.96 4.70
C LEU A 112 -9.09 1.83 5.10
N THR A 113 -8.33 0.89 4.53
CA THR A 113 -6.88 0.82 4.75
C THR A 113 -6.17 2.07 4.22
N GLY A 114 -6.53 2.56 3.03
CA GLY A 114 -5.98 3.82 2.52
C GLY A 114 -6.31 5.03 3.42
N LEU A 115 -7.56 5.12 3.87
CA LEU A 115 -7.95 6.18 4.81
C LEU A 115 -7.18 6.03 6.14
N GLY A 116 -7.00 4.82 6.64
CA GLY A 116 -6.16 4.52 7.79
C GLY A 116 -4.69 4.94 7.60
N ALA A 117 -4.11 4.70 6.43
CA ALA A 117 -2.77 5.15 6.08
C ALA A 117 -2.65 6.69 6.12
N TYR A 118 -3.65 7.41 5.61
CA TYR A 118 -3.73 8.87 5.77
C TYR A 118 -3.81 9.26 7.25
N LEU A 119 -4.66 8.62 8.05
CA LEU A 119 -4.83 8.96 9.47
C LEU A 119 -3.56 8.67 10.28
N LEU A 120 -2.84 7.61 9.93
CA LEU A 120 -1.52 7.28 10.49
C LEU A 120 -0.49 8.35 10.14
N HIS A 121 -0.47 8.81 8.88
CA HIS A 121 0.37 9.89 8.40
C HIS A 121 0.05 11.22 9.11
N ARG A 122 -1.24 11.54 9.22
CA ARG A 122 -1.79 12.76 9.83
C ARG A 122 -1.73 12.78 11.37
N GLN A 123 -1.44 11.63 11.99
CA GLN A 123 -1.43 11.36 13.43
C GLN A 123 -2.81 11.50 14.12
N HIS A 124 -3.89 11.21 13.40
CA HIS A 124 -5.26 11.29 13.91
C HIS A 124 -5.66 10.02 14.67
N ARG A 125 -5.05 9.80 15.85
CA ARG A 125 -5.04 8.50 16.56
C ARG A 125 -6.41 7.90 16.85
N ASP A 126 -7.41 8.67 17.22
CA ASP A 126 -8.71 8.12 17.64
C ASP A 126 -9.48 7.52 16.46
N LEU A 127 -9.64 8.28 15.37
CA LEU A 127 -10.26 7.78 14.15
C LEU A 127 -9.42 6.65 13.50
N LEU A 128 -8.10 6.69 13.63
CA LEU A 128 -7.25 5.56 13.23
C LEU A 128 -7.59 4.29 14.02
N ARG A 129 -7.78 4.38 15.34
CA ARG A 129 -8.19 3.22 16.15
C ARG A 129 -9.52 2.64 15.66
N ASP A 130 -10.49 3.48 15.29
CA ASP A 130 -11.76 3.01 14.71
C ASP A 130 -11.53 2.18 13.42
N VAL A 131 -10.65 2.66 12.54
CA VAL A 131 -10.24 1.92 11.31
C VAL A 131 -9.54 0.60 11.64
N LEU A 132 -8.60 0.61 12.60
CA LEU A 132 -7.89 -0.61 13.01
C LEU A 132 -8.85 -1.62 13.65
N THR A 133 -9.81 -1.18 14.47
CA THR A 133 -10.85 -2.03 15.04
C THR A 133 -11.72 -2.65 13.95
N TYR A 134 -12.05 -1.91 12.89
CA TYR A 134 -12.70 -2.48 11.71
C TYR A 134 -11.83 -3.55 11.03
N LEU A 135 -10.55 -3.30 10.79
CA LEU A 135 -9.66 -4.27 10.15
C LEU A 135 -9.42 -5.52 10.99
N VAL A 136 -9.43 -5.40 12.33
CA VAL A 136 -9.46 -6.57 13.23
C VAL A 136 -10.77 -7.34 13.05
N ARG A 137 -11.93 -6.66 13.02
CA ARG A 137 -13.21 -7.35 12.78
C ARG A 137 -13.29 -8.00 11.40
N LEU A 138 -12.57 -7.48 10.40
CA LEU A 138 -12.49 -8.04 9.05
C LEU A 138 -11.83 -9.42 9.03
N THR A 139 -11.01 -9.79 10.02
CA THR A 139 -10.37 -11.11 10.05
C THR A 139 -11.28 -12.23 10.54
N ALA A 140 -12.44 -11.89 11.13
CA ALA A 140 -13.41 -12.89 11.54
C ALA A 140 -14.00 -13.61 10.31
N PRO A 141 -13.98 -14.96 10.26
CA PRO A 141 -14.56 -15.70 9.14
C PRO A 141 -16.03 -15.36 8.93
N ILE A 142 -16.47 -15.41 7.68
CA ILE A 142 -17.88 -15.29 7.30
C ILE A 142 -18.38 -16.64 6.79
N SER A 143 -19.67 -16.92 7.01
CA SER A 143 -20.32 -18.11 6.48
C SER A 143 -21.11 -17.75 5.23
N ALA A 144 -20.81 -18.35 4.09
CA ALA A 144 -21.57 -18.21 2.86
C ALA A 144 -21.89 -19.60 2.30
N ASP A 145 -23.16 -19.89 2.02
CA ASP A 145 -23.63 -21.19 1.50
C ASP A 145 -23.12 -22.42 2.28
N GLY A 146 -23.02 -22.31 3.61
CA GLY A 146 -22.54 -23.38 4.49
C GLY A 146 -21.02 -23.55 4.57
N GLU A 147 -20.26 -22.68 3.91
CA GLU A 147 -18.79 -22.69 3.88
C GLU A 147 -18.21 -21.51 4.67
N ALA A 148 -17.15 -21.76 5.43
CA ALA A 148 -16.41 -20.73 6.13
C ALA A 148 -15.38 -20.09 5.18
N LEU A 149 -15.55 -18.80 4.92
CA LEU A 149 -14.65 -17.98 4.10
C LEU A 149 -13.87 -17.01 4.99
N PRO A 150 -12.66 -16.57 4.59
CA PRO A 150 -11.98 -15.49 5.30
C PRO A 150 -12.86 -14.23 5.29
N GLY A 151 -12.82 -13.42 6.35
CA GLY A 151 -13.70 -12.26 6.46
C GLY A 151 -13.45 -11.15 5.42
N TRP A 152 -12.31 -11.21 4.72
CA TRP A 152 -11.95 -10.35 3.58
C TRP A 152 -12.26 -10.97 2.21
N TRP A 153 -13.00 -12.08 2.16
CA TRP A 153 -13.54 -12.59 0.91
C TRP A 153 -14.35 -11.48 0.22
N ALA A 154 -14.09 -11.28 -1.07
CA ALA A 154 -14.56 -10.14 -1.83
C ALA A 154 -15.44 -10.58 -3.00
N THR A 155 -16.56 -9.91 -3.19
CA THR A 155 -17.41 -10.06 -4.38
C THR A 155 -16.86 -9.26 -5.57
N GLY A 156 -17.21 -9.70 -6.78
CA GLY A 156 -16.85 -9.02 -8.03
C GLY A 156 -15.52 -9.50 -8.57
N SER A 157 -15.08 -8.94 -9.70
CA SER A 157 -13.81 -9.34 -10.31
C SER A 157 -12.62 -8.51 -9.79
N PRO A 158 -11.46 -9.13 -9.49
CA PRO A 158 -10.21 -8.43 -9.16
C PRO A 158 -9.77 -7.43 -10.23
N ASP A 159 -9.93 -7.80 -11.51
CA ASP A 159 -9.55 -6.97 -12.66
C ASP A 159 -10.69 -6.05 -13.15
N ARG A 160 -11.82 -6.07 -12.43
CA ARG A 160 -13.07 -5.34 -12.74
C ARG A 160 -13.69 -5.70 -14.11
N ARG A 161 -13.28 -6.81 -14.73
CA ARG A 161 -13.89 -7.38 -15.93
C ARG A 161 -14.86 -8.48 -15.51
N GLN A 162 -16.03 -8.53 -16.14
CA GLN A 162 -16.98 -9.60 -15.87
C GLN A 162 -16.37 -10.94 -16.26
N SER A 163 -16.37 -11.89 -15.33
CA SER A 163 -15.86 -13.24 -15.54
C SER A 163 -16.59 -14.20 -14.61
N PRO A 164 -17.14 -15.31 -15.12
CA PRO A 164 -17.80 -16.32 -14.29
C PRO A 164 -16.89 -16.91 -13.20
N ARG A 165 -15.56 -16.86 -13.38
CA ARG A 165 -14.57 -17.30 -12.38
C ARG A 165 -14.75 -16.61 -11.03
N TRP A 166 -15.31 -15.40 -11.01
CA TRP A 166 -15.43 -14.56 -9.82
C TRP A 166 -16.87 -14.40 -9.33
N ASP A 167 -17.82 -15.17 -9.86
CA ASP A 167 -19.23 -15.12 -9.44
C ASP A 167 -19.36 -15.48 -7.94
N ASP A 168 -18.53 -16.41 -7.48
CA ASP A 168 -18.42 -16.81 -6.07
C ASP A 168 -17.43 -15.96 -5.25
N GLY A 169 -16.88 -14.91 -5.85
CA GLY A 169 -15.91 -14.02 -5.23
C GLY A 169 -14.49 -14.56 -5.18
N HIS A 170 -13.64 -13.86 -4.42
CA HIS A 170 -12.20 -14.11 -4.37
C HIS A 170 -11.53 -13.58 -3.10
N ALA A 171 -10.28 -13.99 -2.86
CA ALA A 171 -9.39 -13.36 -1.88
C ALA A 171 -8.11 -12.86 -2.56
N GLY A 172 -7.87 -11.55 -2.52
CA GLY A 172 -6.66 -10.93 -3.06
C GLY A 172 -5.51 -10.90 -2.06
N PHE A 173 -4.28 -11.05 -2.55
CA PHE A 173 -3.07 -11.13 -1.72
C PHE A 173 -2.29 -9.81 -1.68
N GLY A 174 -2.37 -9.02 -2.75
CA GLY A 174 -1.53 -7.84 -2.96
C GLY A 174 -1.67 -6.70 -1.94
N MET A 175 -0.69 -5.80 -1.93
CA MET A 175 -0.69 -4.59 -1.11
C MET A 175 -1.81 -3.62 -1.51
N ALA A 176 -2.05 -3.48 -2.81
CA ALA A 176 -2.96 -2.47 -3.35
C ALA A 176 -4.44 -2.80 -3.10
N HIS A 177 -4.80 -4.07 -3.36
CA HIS A 177 -6.18 -4.53 -3.48
C HIS A 177 -6.46 -5.85 -2.71
N GLY A 178 -5.49 -6.33 -1.94
CA GLY A 178 -5.56 -7.58 -1.19
C GLY A 178 -5.24 -7.39 0.30
N ILE A 179 -5.02 -8.52 0.99
CA ILE A 179 -4.86 -8.56 2.45
C ILE A 179 -3.51 -8.04 2.96
N ALA A 180 -2.48 -7.97 2.09
CA ALA A 180 -1.19 -7.39 2.48
C ALA A 180 -1.29 -5.89 2.84
N GLY A 181 -2.22 -5.14 2.24
CA GLY A 181 -2.49 -3.74 2.60
C GLY A 181 -2.96 -3.58 4.05
N PRO A 182 -4.09 -4.19 4.44
CA PRO A 182 -4.54 -4.23 5.84
C PRO A 182 -3.47 -4.71 6.82
N LEU A 183 -2.72 -5.77 6.46
CA LEU A 183 -1.61 -6.29 7.28
C LEU A 183 -0.54 -5.21 7.51
N ALA A 184 -0.12 -4.52 6.45
CA ALA A 184 0.89 -3.48 6.52
C ALA A 184 0.42 -2.29 7.39
N LEU A 185 -0.84 -1.87 7.28
CA LEU A 185 -1.38 -0.79 8.13
C LEU A 185 -1.44 -1.19 9.61
N LEU A 186 -1.93 -2.39 9.92
CA LEU A 186 -1.94 -2.92 11.30
C LEU A 186 -0.51 -2.92 11.86
N SER A 187 0.42 -3.49 11.11
CA SER A 187 1.83 -3.58 11.50
C SER A 187 2.46 -2.19 11.73
N ALA A 188 2.24 -1.24 10.81
CA ALA A 188 2.75 0.12 10.94
C ALA A 188 2.13 0.88 12.12
N ALA A 189 0.83 0.67 12.40
CA ALA A 189 0.17 1.25 13.57
C ALA A 189 0.71 0.68 14.88
N MET A 190 0.91 -0.64 14.96
CA MET A 190 1.49 -1.32 16.13
C MET A 190 2.92 -0.83 16.39
N ARG A 191 3.77 -0.72 15.36
CA ARG A 191 5.13 -0.16 15.46
C ARG A 191 5.14 1.29 15.98
N ARG A 192 4.08 2.06 15.74
CA ARG A 192 3.89 3.45 16.24
C ARG A 192 3.11 3.53 17.56
N GLY A 193 2.86 2.40 18.21
CA GLY A 193 2.17 2.32 19.51
C GLY A 193 0.67 2.63 19.44
N VAL A 194 0.03 2.51 18.27
CA VAL A 194 -1.43 2.60 18.13
C VAL A 194 -1.99 1.19 18.03
N ILE A 195 -2.41 0.65 19.17
CA ILE A 195 -2.89 -0.73 19.31
C ILE A 195 -4.38 -0.71 19.69
N VAL A 196 -5.11 -1.74 19.24
CA VAL A 196 -6.53 -1.98 19.56
C VAL A 196 -6.68 -3.42 20.06
N THR A 197 -7.85 -3.77 20.60
CA THR A 197 -8.10 -5.16 21.03
C THR A 197 -8.09 -6.12 19.82
N GLY A 198 -7.41 -7.25 19.93
CA GLY A 198 -7.31 -8.29 18.88
C GLY A 198 -6.32 -7.98 17.75
N HIS A 199 -5.48 -6.95 17.90
CA HIS A 199 -4.56 -6.48 16.86
C HIS A 199 -3.49 -7.52 16.49
N ASP A 200 -2.87 -8.14 17.49
CA ASP A 200 -1.89 -9.22 17.36
C ASP A 200 -2.48 -10.47 16.69
N GLN A 201 -3.68 -10.86 17.11
CA GLN A 201 -4.40 -11.99 16.51
C GLN A 201 -4.76 -11.70 15.04
N ALA A 202 -5.19 -10.48 14.71
CA ALA A 202 -5.48 -10.10 13.34
C ALA A 202 -4.24 -10.16 12.44
N ILE A 203 -3.10 -9.62 12.90
CA ILE A 203 -1.82 -9.73 12.21
C ILE A 203 -1.45 -11.20 11.97
N THR A 204 -1.52 -12.02 13.02
CA THR A 204 -1.20 -13.45 12.94
C THR A 204 -2.10 -14.17 11.94
N THR A 205 -3.41 -13.90 11.97
CA THR A 205 -4.39 -14.49 11.04
C THR A 205 -4.06 -14.17 9.58
N MET A 206 -3.73 -12.91 9.29
CA MET A 206 -3.36 -12.49 7.93
C MET A 206 -2.01 -13.06 7.49
N CYS A 207 -1.01 -13.12 8.37
CA CYS A 207 0.28 -13.76 8.07
C CYS A 207 0.10 -15.24 7.78
N THR A 208 -0.60 -15.99 8.64
CA THR A 208 -0.85 -17.41 8.43
C THR A 208 -1.58 -17.66 7.11
N TRP A 209 -2.54 -16.81 6.73
CA TRP A 209 -3.17 -16.89 5.42
C TRP A 209 -2.15 -16.73 4.27
N LEU A 210 -1.34 -15.67 4.29
CA LEU A 210 -0.34 -15.42 3.25
C LEU A 210 0.69 -16.57 3.19
N GLU A 211 1.14 -17.07 4.34
CA GLU A 211 2.09 -18.19 4.44
C GLU A 211 1.48 -19.49 3.88
N THR A 212 0.21 -19.79 4.20
CA THR A 212 -0.50 -21.00 3.74
C THR A 212 -0.57 -21.09 2.22
N TRP A 213 -0.75 -19.96 1.55
CA TRP A 213 -0.92 -19.88 0.10
C TRP A 213 0.38 -19.54 -0.66
N SER A 214 1.50 -19.42 0.07
CA SER A 214 2.79 -19.27 -0.57
C SER A 214 3.23 -20.59 -1.22
N THR A 215 4.00 -20.51 -2.29
CA THR A 215 4.66 -21.66 -2.90
C THR A 215 6.17 -21.46 -2.91
N GLY A 216 6.93 -22.54 -3.00
CA GLY A 216 8.39 -22.50 -2.88
C GLY A 216 8.86 -22.21 -1.45
N HIS A 217 10.16 -21.96 -1.29
CA HIS A 217 10.77 -21.65 0.00
C HIS A 217 11.95 -20.69 -0.15
N GLY A 218 12.20 -19.86 0.87
CA GLY A 218 13.32 -18.91 0.88
C GLY A 218 13.27 -17.98 -0.35
N GLU A 219 14.37 -17.94 -1.11
CA GLU A 219 14.50 -17.13 -2.33
C GLU A 219 13.60 -17.57 -3.50
N HIS A 220 12.92 -18.72 -3.39
CA HIS A 220 11.96 -19.18 -4.40
C HIS A 220 10.50 -18.98 -3.99
N THR A 221 10.25 -18.27 -2.88
CA THR A 221 8.89 -18.05 -2.40
C THR A 221 8.12 -17.10 -3.31
N SER A 222 6.91 -17.53 -3.71
CA SER A 222 5.94 -16.70 -4.45
C SER A 222 4.53 -16.84 -3.87
N TRP A 223 3.66 -15.93 -4.28
CA TRP A 223 2.24 -15.93 -3.92
C TRP A 223 1.38 -15.79 -5.17
N PRO A 224 0.18 -16.38 -5.20
CA PRO A 224 -0.84 -16.01 -6.18
C PRO A 224 -1.28 -14.56 -5.95
N GLU A 225 -1.71 -13.86 -7.01
CA GLU A 225 -2.31 -12.52 -6.85
C GLU A 225 -3.68 -12.60 -6.16
N VAL A 226 -4.43 -13.66 -6.45
CA VAL A 226 -5.81 -13.89 -6.02
C VAL A 226 -6.13 -15.39 -6.07
N ILE A 227 -7.08 -15.83 -5.24
CA ILE A 227 -7.70 -17.16 -5.35
C ILE A 227 -9.23 -17.06 -5.47
N SER A 228 -9.83 -17.98 -6.22
CA SER A 228 -11.27 -18.21 -6.32
C SER A 228 -11.78 -19.15 -5.23
N ARG A 229 -13.11 -19.28 -5.13
CA ARG A 229 -13.75 -20.16 -4.14
C ARG A 229 -13.43 -21.64 -4.38
N ASP A 230 -13.32 -22.04 -5.65
CA ASP A 230 -12.92 -23.41 -5.99
C ASP A 230 -11.48 -23.68 -5.59
N GLU A 231 -10.57 -22.74 -5.85
CA GLU A 231 -9.17 -22.86 -5.41
C GLU A 231 -9.09 -22.98 -3.87
N LEU A 232 -9.90 -22.19 -3.13
CA LEU A 232 -10.01 -22.29 -1.67
C LEU A 232 -10.42 -23.69 -1.21
N ARG A 233 -11.38 -24.34 -1.88
CA ARG A 233 -11.84 -25.71 -1.57
C ARG A 233 -10.79 -26.75 -1.87
N ASP A 234 -10.09 -26.59 -3.00
CA ASP A 234 -9.04 -27.50 -3.43
C ASP A 234 -7.75 -27.35 -2.60
N GLY A 235 -7.59 -26.20 -1.92
CA GLY A 235 -6.39 -25.89 -1.13
C GLY A 235 -5.15 -25.64 -2.00
N ALA A 236 -5.34 -25.31 -3.27
CA ALA A 236 -4.28 -25.08 -4.24
C ALA A 236 -4.65 -23.99 -5.24
N ALA A 237 -3.72 -23.06 -5.49
CA ALA A 237 -3.90 -22.02 -6.50
C ALA A 237 -3.59 -22.60 -7.88
N ALA A 238 -4.44 -22.31 -8.88
CA ALA A 238 -4.21 -22.73 -10.25
C ALA A 238 -3.05 -21.97 -10.91
N ASP A 239 -2.78 -20.75 -10.46
CA ASP A 239 -1.66 -19.91 -10.89
C ASP A 239 -0.90 -19.33 -9.68
N PRO A 240 0.04 -20.10 -9.10
CA PRO A 240 0.79 -19.70 -7.91
C PRO A 240 1.94 -18.72 -8.18
N GLY A 241 2.19 -18.35 -9.44
CA GLY A 241 3.34 -17.55 -9.85
C GLY A 241 4.65 -18.33 -10.01
N PRO A 242 5.82 -17.66 -9.99
CA PRO A 242 5.99 -16.24 -9.73
C PRO A 242 5.49 -15.34 -10.88
N HIS A 243 4.93 -14.19 -10.52
CA HIS A 243 4.50 -13.14 -11.46
C HIS A 243 5.45 -11.94 -11.42
N ARG A 244 5.05 -10.83 -12.05
CA ARG A 244 5.83 -9.58 -12.04
C ARG A 244 6.12 -9.12 -10.60
N PRO A 245 7.40 -8.89 -10.23
CA PRO A 245 7.79 -8.47 -8.88
C PRO A 245 7.40 -7.01 -8.65
N SER A 246 6.12 -6.78 -8.33
CA SER A 246 5.50 -5.48 -8.17
C SER A 246 5.12 -5.19 -6.72
N TRP A 247 5.06 -3.91 -6.36
CA TRP A 247 4.54 -3.48 -5.06
C TRP A 247 3.04 -3.81 -4.91
N CYS A 248 2.24 -3.63 -5.96
CA CYS A 248 0.78 -3.73 -5.85
C CYS A 248 0.26 -5.16 -5.60
N TYR A 249 0.83 -6.18 -6.26
CA TYR A 249 0.38 -7.58 -6.19
C TYR A 249 1.50 -8.63 -6.10
N GLY A 250 2.75 -8.24 -6.33
CA GLY A 250 3.87 -9.18 -6.35
C GLY A 250 4.56 -9.39 -5.00
N VAL A 251 5.60 -10.24 -5.06
CA VAL A 251 6.50 -10.55 -3.94
C VAL A 251 6.94 -9.30 -3.17
N PRO A 252 7.35 -8.17 -3.79
CA PRO A 252 7.78 -6.98 -3.05
C PRO A 252 6.77 -6.46 -2.03
N GLY A 253 5.52 -6.24 -2.44
CA GLY A 253 4.49 -5.74 -1.53
C GLY A 253 4.16 -6.74 -0.43
N ILE A 254 3.96 -8.01 -0.80
CA ILE A 254 3.55 -9.06 0.14
C ILE A 254 4.66 -9.34 1.16
N ALA A 255 5.89 -9.51 0.70
CA ALA A 255 7.04 -9.71 1.57
C ALA A 255 7.25 -8.52 2.51
N ARG A 256 7.13 -7.27 2.03
CA ARG A 256 7.27 -6.10 2.91
C ARG A 256 6.18 -6.05 3.99
N ALA A 257 4.95 -6.42 3.67
CA ALA A 257 3.87 -6.49 4.65
C ALA A 257 4.16 -7.57 5.73
N ILE A 258 4.62 -8.76 5.31
CA ILE A 258 4.97 -9.86 6.22
C ILE A 258 6.19 -9.51 7.08
N GLN A 259 7.21 -8.87 6.51
CA GLN A 259 8.38 -8.42 7.25
C GLN A 259 7.99 -7.41 8.34
N SER A 260 7.20 -6.40 7.96
CA SER A 260 6.70 -5.37 8.87
C SER A 260 5.87 -5.98 10.00
N ALA A 261 5.06 -6.99 9.69
CA ALA A 261 4.29 -7.75 10.67
C ALA A 261 5.18 -8.53 11.63
N GLY A 262 6.17 -9.27 11.11
CA GLY A 262 7.15 -9.98 11.92
C GLY A 262 7.88 -9.06 12.89
N ILE A 263 8.30 -7.89 12.43
CA ILE A 263 8.91 -6.86 13.29
C ILE A 263 7.92 -6.36 14.36
N ALA A 264 6.67 -6.05 13.96
CA ALA A 264 5.66 -5.50 14.86
C ALA A 264 5.32 -6.44 16.02
N VAL A 265 5.21 -7.76 15.75
CA VAL A 265 4.87 -8.77 16.78
C VAL A 265 6.08 -9.41 17.44
N GLY A 266 7.31 -9.03 17.07
CA GLY A 266 8.53 -9.61 17.62
C GLY A 266 8.79 -11.05 17.17
N ASP A 267 8.58 -11.35 15.88
CA ASP A 267 8.84 -12.63 15.20
C ASP A 267 9.96 -12.49 14.14
N PRO A 268 11.24 -12.53 14.56
CA PRO A 268 12.38 -12.43 13.64
C PRO A 268 12.48 -13.54 12.59
N PRO A 269 12.09 -14.81 12.85
CA PRO A 269 11.97 -15.83 11.81
C PRO A 269 11.03 -15.42 10.67
N ARG A 270 9.83 -14.90 10.98
CA ARG A 270 8.88 -14.43 9.96
C ARG A 270 9.46 -13.27 9.14
N ALA A 271 10.09 -12.30 9.80
CA ALA A 271 10.71 -11.17 9.12
C ALA A 271 11.80 -11.62 8.13
N ARG A 272 12.70 -12.51 8.58
CA ARG A 272 13.77 -13.06 7.73
C ARG A 272 13.24 -13.89 6.56
N ALA A 273 12.19 -14.69 6.76
CA ALA A 273 11.58 -15.46 5.68
C ALA A 273 11.05 -14.55 4.56
N ALA A 274 10.42 -13.43 4.92
CA ALA A 274 9.97 -12.43 3.96
C ALA A 274 11.14 -11.73 3.25
N GLU A 275 12.22 -11.40 3.97
CA GLU A 275 13.44 -10.84 3.39
C GLU A 275 14.06 -11.78 2.34
N GLN A 276 14.08 -13.09 2.60
CA GLN A 276 14.58 -14.08 1.63
C GLN A 276 13.71 -14.14 0.37
N ALA A 277 12.38 -14.12 0.50
CA ALA A 277 11.48 -14.09 -0.64
C ALA A 277 11.73 -12.83 -1.51
N LEU A 278 11.88 -11.68 -0.86
CA LEU A 278 12.18 -10.42 -1.55
C LEU A 278 13.54 -10.45 -2.25
N LEU A 279 14.57 -10.97 -1.59
CA LEU A 279 15.90 -11.12 -2.19
C LEU A 279 15.84 -12.00 -3.44
N GLY A 280 15.12 -13.12 -3.37
CA GLY A 280 14.96 -14.05 -4.49
C GLY A 280 14.35 -13.43 -5.74
N CYS A 281 13.33 -12.57 -5.60
CA CYS A 281 12.74 -11.92 -6.78
C CYS A 281 13.66 -10.85 -7.40
N LEU A 282 14.61 -10.29 -6.64
CA LEU A 282 15.62 -9.34 -7.13
C LEU A 282 16.80 -10.03 -7.82
N THR A 283 17.06 -11.29 -7.52
CA THR A 283 18.16 -12.07 -8.11
C THR A 283 17.70 -12.97 -9.27
N ASP A 284 16.39 -13.13 -9.46
CA ASP A 284 15.80 -13.87 -10.57
C ASP A 284 15.63 -12.99 -11.84
N ALA A 285 16.54 -13.16 -12.79
CA ALA A 285 16.51 -12.44 -14.08
C ALA A 285 15.22 -12.69 -14.89
N ARG A 286 14.56 -13.85 -14.74
CA ARG A 286 13.30 -14.14 -15.43
C ARG A 286 12.16 -13.32 -14.83
N GLN A 287 12.11 -13.19 -13.52
CA GLN A 287 11.12 -12.34 -12.86
C GLN A 287 11.32 -10.87 -13.20
N LEU A 288 12.57 -10.39 -13.16
CA LEU A 288 12.89 -9.01 -13.51
C LEU A 288 12.56 -8.67 -14.97
N ALA A 289 12.61 -9.65 -15.89
CA ALA A 289 12.21 -9.45 -17.28
C ALA A 289 10.71 -9.07 -17.45
N HIS A 290 9.87 -9.31 -16.43
CA HIS A 290 8.47 -8.86 -16.45
C HIS A 290 8.31 -7.36 -16.11
N LEU A 291 9.37 -6.67 -15.66
CA LEU A 291 9.33 -5.24 -15.36
C LEU A 291 9.57 -4.40 -16.62
N THR A 292 8.46 -4.07 -17.29
CA THR A 292 8.44 -3.23 -18.50
C THR A 292 8.19 -1.75 -18.21
N ASP A 293 7.79 -1.41 -16.97
CA ASP A 293 7.42 -0.05 -16.57
C ASP A 293 8.37 0.50 -15.50
N PRO A 294 8.72 1.79 -15.53
CA PRO A 294 9.58 2.39 -14.52
C PRO A 294 8.86 2.80 -13.22
N GLY A 295 7.52 2.84 -13.18
CA GLY A 295 6.71 3.42 -12.10
C GLY A 295 6.74 2.71 -10.73
N LEU A 296 6.07 3.30 -9.74
CA LEU A 296 5.97 2.81 -8.36
C LEU A 296 4.96 1.67 -8.20
N CYS A 297 3.85 1.68 -8.92
CA CYS A 297 2.75 0.72 -8.68
C CYS A 297 3.19 -0.71 -9.01
N HIS A 298 3.78 -0.88 -10.19
CA HIS A 298 4.11 -2.19 -10.75
C HIS A 298 5.40 -2.21 -11.58
N GLY A 299 6.25 -1.21 -11.38
CA GLY A 299 7.48 -1.02 -12.12
C GLY A 299 8.74 -1.06 -11.26
N TRP A 300 9.86 -0.69 -11.89
CA TRP A 300 11.19 -0.68 -11.27
C TRP A 300 11.26 0.18 -10.01
N ALA A 301 10.70 1.40 -10.03
CA ALA A 301 10.74 2.29 -8.86
C ALA A 301 10.07 1.65 -7.64
N GLY A 302 8.95 0.94 -7.86
CA GLY A 302 8.20 0.27 -6.80
C GLY A 302 8.99 -0.86 -6.15
N LEU A 303 9.59 -1.71 -6.98
CA LEU A 303 10.49 -2.78 -6.52
C LEU A 303 11.63 -2.20 -5.69
N ILE A 304 12.39 -1.26 -6.25
CA ILE A 304 13.57 -0.67 -5.58
C ILE A 304 13.19 0.01 -4.28
N HIS A 305 12.14 0.84 -4.29
CA HIS A 305 11.71 1.57 -3.11
C HIS A 305 11.28 0.61 -1.98
N THR A 306 10.49 -0.41 -2.32
CA THR A 306 10.03 -1.42 -1.36
C THR A 306 11.21 -2.18 -0.76
N THR A 307 12.18 -2.58 -1.59
CA THR A 307 13.40 -3.26 -1.15
C THR A 307 14.26 -2.39 -0.25
N ARG A 308 14.43 -1.10 -0.55
CA ARG A 308 15.19 -0.18 0.32
C ARG A 308 14.54 -0.01 1.68
N ARG A 309 13.21 0.06 1.73
CA ARG A 309 12.46 0.08 3.00
C ARG A 309 12.63 -1.22 3.77
N ALA A 310 12.58 -2.36 3.10
CA ALA A 310 12.86 -3.65 3.74
C ALA A 310 14.30 -3.74 4.26
N ALA A 311 15.28 -3.28 3.48
CA ALA A 311 16.69 -3.27 3.83
C ALA A 311 17.00 -2.37 5.04
N ALA A 312 16.26 -1.27 5.21
CA ALA A 312 16.43 -0.37 6.35
C ALA A 312 16.06 -1.01 7.70
N ASP A 313 15.16 -2.01 7.69
CA ASP A 313 14.78 -2.78 8.88
C ASP A 313 15.53 -4.13 8.99
N ALA A 314 16.18 -4.58 7.91
CA ALA A 314 16.88 -5.86 7.86
C ALA A 314 18.24 -5.81 8.56
N THR A 315 18.69 -6.95 9.07
CA THR A 315 20.01 -7.05 9.72
C THR A 315 21.16 -7.32 8.75
N SER A 316 20.89 -7.89 7.56
CA SER A 316 21.91 -8.15 6.53
C SER A 316 21.95 -7.05 5.47
N GLY A 317 23.10 -6.90 4.82
CA GLY A 317 23.29 -5.93 3.73
C GLY A 317 22.80 -6.41 2.36
N ASP A 318 22.29 -7.63 2.27
CA ASP A 318 22.02 -8.29 0.97
C ASP A 318 20.90 -7.59 0.21
N LEU A 319 19.81 -7.21 0.91
CA LEU A 319 18.71 -6.46 0.30
C LEU A 319 19.14 -5.07 -0.18
N ALA A 320 20.02 -4.40 0.55
CA ALA A 320 20.56 -3.11 0.12
C ALA A 320 21.39 -3.26 -1.17
N ALA A 321 22.29 -4.24 -1.21
CA ALA A 321 23.10 -4.53 -2.40
C ALA A 321 22.24 -4.96 -3.61
N ALA A 322 21.19 -5.75 -3.37
CA ALA A 322 20.24 -6.15 -4.40
C ALA A 322 19.42 -4.95 -4.93
N ALA A 323 19.00 -4.04 -4.04
CA ALA A 323 18.33 -2.79 -4.44
C ALA A 323 19.23 -1.90 -5.30
N ASP A 324 20.52 -1.78 -4.97
CA ASP A 324 21.49 -1.01 -5.75
C ASP A 324 21.70 -1.60 -7.15
N SER A 325 21.75 -2.93 -7.23
CA SER A 325 21.83 -3.65 -8.51
C SER A 325 20.57 -3.42 -9.35
N ALA A 326 19.38 -3.48 -8.73
CA ALA A 326 18.11 -3.17 -9.38
C ALA A 326 18.03 -1.71 -9.85
N ALA A 327 18.58 -0.76 -9.09
CA ALA A 327 18.65 0.64 -9.48
C ALA A 327 19.54 0.87 -10.72
N GLN A 328 20.65 0.13 -10.85
CA GLN A 328 21.47 0.16 -12.07
C GLN A 328 20.71 -0.38 -13.28
N MET A 329 19.95 -1.48 -13.11
CA MET A 329 19.09 -2.02 -14.16
C MET A 329 17.98 -1.05 -14.58
N MET A 330 17.34 -0.40 -13.61
CA MET A 330 16.36 0.67 -13.89
C MET A 330 16.99 1.83 -14.67
N HIS A 331 18.21 2.24 -14.33
CA HIS A 331 18.90 3.29 -15.08
C HIS A 331 19.14 2.88 -16.54
N LEU A 332 19.54 1.64 -16.80
CA LEU A 332 19.68 1.11 -18.16
C LEU A 332 18.33 1.05 -18.88
N HIS A 333 17.28 0.60 -18.20
CA HIS A 333 15.91 0.58 -18.73
C HIS A 333 15.46 1.99 -19.15
N LEU A 334 15.60 3.00 -18.29
CA LEU A 334 15.26 4.39 -18.60
C LEU A 334 16.09 4.98 -19.75
N ARG A 335 17.36 4.57 -19.89
CA ARG A 335 18.20 4.98 -21.03
C ARG A 335 17.71 4.39 -22.35
N HIS A 336 17.15 3.18 -22.33
CA HIS A 336 16.69 2.49 -23.54
C HIS A 336 15.26 2.89 -23.92
N HIS A 337 14.36 3.02 -22.94
CA HIS A 337 12.93 3.23 -23.16
C HIS A 337 12.46 4.67 -22.88
N GLY A 338 13.29 5.50 -22.25
CA GLY A 338 12.94 6.86 -21.85
C GLY A 338 12.27 6.95 -20.48
N GLN A 339 11.87 8.16 -20.12
CA GLN A 339 11.11 8.44 -18.91
C GLN A 339 9.63 8.05 -19.10
N PRO A 340 8.88 7.75 -18.03
CA PRO A 340 7.44 7.57 -18.14
C PRO A 340 6.77 8.79 -18.79
N VAL A 341 5.75 8.53 -19.61
CA VAL A 341 5.00 9.58 -20.34
C VAL A 341 4.14 10.42 -19.40
N THR A 342 3.72 9.85 -18.27
CA THR A 342 2.88 10.53 -17.29
C THR A 342 3.71 11.11 -16.14
N ASP A 343 3.21 12.16 -15.50
CA ASP A 343 3.89 12.81 -14.38
C ASP A 343 3.49 12.26 -13.00
N GLY A 344 2.56 11.30 -12.97
CA GLY A 344 1.95 10.79 -11.74
C GLY A 344 2.92 10.18 -10.72
N LEU A 345 2.41 9.98 -9.51
CA LEU A 345 3.09 9.24 -8.45
C LEU A 345 3.19 7.75 -8.78
N LEU A 346 2.07 7.09 -9.12
CA LEU A 346 2.03 5.63 -9.18
C LEU A 346 2.70 5.08 -10.46
N ASP A 347 2.41 5.68 -11.61
CA ASP A 347 2.87 5.17 -12.92
C ASP A 347 3.70 6.22 -13.69
N GLY A 348 4.17 7.25 -12.99
CA GLY A 348 4.73 8.45 -13.63
C GLY A 348 6.07 8.91 -13.06
N SER A 349 6.54 10.02 -13.64
CA SER A 349 7.87 10.59 -13.40
C SER A 349 8.06 11.07 -11.94
N ALA A 350 6.99 11.50 -11.26
CA ALA A 350 7.06 11.87 -9.85
C ALA A 350 7.44 10.66 -8.96
N GLY A 351 6.86 9.49 -9.21
CA GLY A 351 7.19 8.28 -8.48
C GLY A 351 8.63 7.83 -8.68
N VAL A 352 9.09 7.84 -9.93
CA VAL A 352 10.48 7.54 -10.30
C VAL A 352 11.45 8.48 -9.59
N ALA A 353 11.15 9.79 -9.58
CA ALA A 353 11.99 10.78 -8.91
C ALA A 353 12.06 10.54 -7.39
N LEU A 354 10.94 10.19 -6.75
CA LEU A 354 10.90 9.92 -5.31
C LEU A 354 11.67 8.66 -4.92
N ALA A 355 11.54 7.57 -5.70
CA ALA A 355 12.30 6.35 -5.46
C ALA A 355 13.82 6.60 -5.49
N ALA A 356 14.29 7.48 -6.39
CA ALA A 356 15.68 7.88 -6.46
C ALA A 356 16.15 8.74 -5.27
N THR A 357 15.26 9.48 -4.61
CA THR A 357 15.62 10.28 -3.41
C THR A 357 15.82 9.44 -2.15
N THR A 358 15.24 8.24 -2.11
CA THR A 358 15.32 7.31 -0.96
C THR A 358 16.76 6.82 -0.71
N ASP A 359 17.67 6.96 -1.69
CA ASP A 359 19.11 6.63 -1.59
C ASP A 359 19.93 7.55 -0.69
N THR A 360 19.55 8.82 -0.60
CA THR A 360 20.30 9.75 0.24
C THR A 360 19.68 9.69 1.61
N GLY A 361 20.35 9.09 2.61
CA GLY A 361 19.96 8.90 4.03
C GLY A 361 19.48 10.17 4.76
N THR A 362 18.51 10.84 4.19
CA THR A 362 17.90 12.12 4.55
C THR A 362 16.56 11.92 5.26
N ASP A 363 16.15 10.66 5.41
CA ASP A 363 15.05 10.24 6.31
C ASP A 363 15.39 10.46 7.80
N GLY A 364 16.59 10.97 8.11
CA GLY A 364 17.03 11.40 9.44
C GLY A 364 16.45 12.72 9.96
N SER A 365 15.33 13.25 9.43
CA SER A 365 14.76 14.52 9.90
C SER A 365 13.25 14.50 10.12
N GLY A 366 12.81 13.82 11.18
CA GLY A 366 11.64 14.17 12.03
C GLY A 366 10.38 14.71 11.34
N GLY A 367 9.99 14.18 10.18
CA GLY A 367 8.92 14.72 9.34
C GLY A 367 8.01 13.64 8.78
N PRO A 368 6.80 14.00 8.31
CA PRO A 368 5.90 13.07 7.63
C PRO A 368 6.57 12.51 6.36
N PHE A 369 6.72 11.17 6.32
CA PHE A 369 7.27 10.46 5.16
C PHE A 369 6.28 10.42 4.00
N TRP A 370 6.75 10.72 2.78
CA TRP A 370 5.92 10.82 1.58
C TRP A 370 5.31 9.48 1.14
N ASP A 371 5.86 8.36 1.58
CA ASP A 371 5.56 7.00 1.16
C ASP A 371 4.68 6.23 2.16
N THR A 372 4.15 6.90 3.20
CA THR A 372 3.13 6.30 4.07
C THR A 372 1.91 5.83 3.25
N CYS A 373 1.63 6.46 2.10
CA CYS A 373 0.59 6.05 1.16
C CYS A 373 0.86 4.71 0.46
N LEU A 374 2.09 4.21 0.48
CA LEU A 374 2.49 2.90 -0.06
C LEU A 374 2.53 1.82 1.02
N LEU A 375 2.38 2.18 2.30
CA LEU A 375 2.51 1.28 3.46
C LEU A 375 3.79 0.43 3.44
N THR A 376 4.89 1.01 2.95
CA THR A 376 6.23 0.42 2.98
C THR A 376 7.01 0.79 4.25
N ILE A 377 6.46 1.65 5.12
CA ILE A 377 7.09 2.27 6.29
C ILE A 377 7.26 1.38 7.53
#